data_AF-A0A1X1BKC3-F1
#
_entry.id   AF-A0A1X1BKC3-F1
#
_cell.length_a   1.000
_cell.length_b   1.000
_cell.length_c   1.000
_cell.angle_alpha   90.00
_cell.angle_beta   90.00
_cell.angle_gamma   90.00
#
_symmetry.space_group_name_H-M   'P 1'
#
loop_
_entity.id
_entity.type
_entity.pdbx_description
1 polymer ?
#
loop_
_entity_poly.entity_id
_entity_poly.type
_entity_poly.pdbx_seq_one_letter_code
_entity_poly.pdbx_strand_id
1 'polypeptide(L)'
;MAAFKFASLIIGLAAISGIVDSQAPQEVAPTSNLVHKGPKTGAGLTIVIGPNTSSGYSETTDVGLDMELAKERFKRILRRLTEFDSEHFLYKPYVKMVQGMKNRPSIVLPINIAVKLANLKPGQLPESLAWDLCGYLSRVLLTEHIEELPESDRSRNEYVIRSDLWNYVLKALETPYWVELE
;
A
#
# COMPACT_ATOMS: atom_id res chain seq x y z
N MET A 1 -35.17 34.57 -6.76
CA MET A 1 -36.59 34.17 -6.61
C MET A 1 -36.93 33.15 -7.68
N ALA A 2 -37.00 31.88 -7.32
CA ALA A 2 -37.88 30.87 -7.90
C ALA A 2 -37.88 29.71 -6.89
N ALA A 3 -39.08 29.41 -6.38
CA ALA A 3 -39.35 28.53 -5.26
C ALA A 3 -40.05 27.25 -5.72
N PHE A 4 -40.20 26.32 -4.77
CA PHE A 4 -41.11 25.16 -4.74
C PHE A 4 -40.62 23.88 -5.46
N LYS A 5 -40.79 22.65 -4.94
CA LYS A 5 -41.73 22.15 -3.92
C LYS A 5 -41.20 20.85 -3.28
N PHE A 6 -41.43 20.69 -1.97
CA PHE A 6 -41.34 19.46 -1.20
C PHE A 6 -42.41 18.43 -1.63
N ALA A 7 -42.10 17.14 -1.51
CA ALA A 7 -43.10 16.10 -1.26
C ALA A 7 -42.49 14.98 -0.40
N SER A 8 -43.02 14.86 0.81
CA SER A 8 -42.81 13.77 1.77
C SER A 8 -43.63 12.54 1.38
N LEU A 9 -43.18 11.34 1.73
CA LEU A 9 -44.11 10.26 2.11
C LEU A 9 -43.46 9.32 3.14
N ILE A 10 -44.10 9.28 4.32
CA ILE A 10 -43.90 8.32 5.41
C ILE A 10 -44.93 7.20 5.25
N ILE A 11 -44.68 6.07 5.92
CA ILE A 11 -45.57 4.99 6.39
C ILE A 11 -45.16 3.65 5.73
N GLY A 12 -44.87 2.57 6.45
CA GLY A 12 -45.41 2.22 7.76
C GLY A 12 -44.70 1.11 8.53
N LEU A 13 -45.37 0.84 9.65
CA LEU A 13 -45.01 0.18 10.90
C LEU A 13 -45.85 -1.11 11.03
N ALA A 14 -45.27 -2.23 11.46
CA ALA A 14 -45.93 -3.35 12.17
C ALA A 14 -44.94 -4.54 12.29
N ALA A 15 -44.88 -5.36 13.34
CA ALA A 15 -45.46 -5.37 14.68
C ALA A 15 -44.68 -6.42 15.54
N ILE A 16 -44.83 -6.28 16.85
CA ILE A 16 -44.25 -7.03 17.98
C ILE A 16 -45.03 -8.35 18.21
N SER A 17 -44.39 -9.44 18.70
CA SER A 17 -44.81 -10.21 19.91
C SER A 17 -44.21 -11.62 20.09
N GLY A 18 -43.87 -11.94 21.35
CA GLY A 18 -43.71 -13.28 21.96
C GLY A 18 -42.33 -13.49 22.63
N ILE A 19 -42.06 -13.14 23.90
CA ILE A 19 -42.48 -13.70 25.22
C ILE A 19 -42.01 -15.16 25.42
N VAL A 20 -40.88 -15.40 26.12
CA VAL A 20 -40.70 -15.89 27.54
C VAL A 20 -40.73 -17.43 27.61
N ASP A 21 -39.92 -18.20 28.36
CA ASP A 21 -39.28 -18.01 29.67
C ASP A 21 -38.12 -19.02 29.88
N SER A 22 -37.27 -18.72 30.86
CA SER A 22 -36.60 -19.63 31.82
C SER A 22 -35.72 -20.81 31.35
N GLN A 23 -34.41 -20.75 31.64
CA GLN A 23 -33.81 -21.43 32.82
C GLN A 23 -32.29 -21.15 32.93
N ALA A 24 -31.83 -20.84 34.14
CA ALA A 24 -30.44 -20.94 34.61
C ALA A 24 -30.46 -21.79 35.90
N PRO A 25 -29.34 -22.15 36.57
CA PRO A 25 -27.93 -22.19 36.19
C PRO A 25 -27.28 -23.58 36.49
N GLN A 26 -26.13 -23.90 35.88
CA GLN A 26 -25.21 -24.89 36.45
C GLN A 26 -23.76 -24.41 36.26
N GLU A 27 -23.10 -24.35 37.39
CA GLU A 27 -21.73 -23.93 37.70
C GLU A 27 -20.74 -25.07 37.42
N VAL A 28 -19.72 -24.84 36.59
CA VAL A 28 -18.42 -25.55 36.70
C VAL A 28 -17.31 -24.67 36.13
N ALA A 29 -16.36 -24.28 36.96
CA ALA A 29 -15.01 -23.87 36.58
C ALA A 29 -14.02 -24.87 37.25
N PRO A 30 -12.70 -24.85 36.99
CA PRO A 30 -11.93 -24.28 35.90
C PRO A 30 -11.00 -25.34 35.25
N THR A 31 -10.70 -25.25 33.95
CA THR A 31 -9.48 -25.88 33.42
C THR A 31 -8.76 -24.94 32.47
N SER A 32 -7.58 -24.56 32.96
CA SER A 32 -6.46 -23.97 32.22
C SER A 32 -6.35 -24.58 30.82
N ASN A 33 -6.44 -23.74 29.80
CA ASN A 33 -5.83 -24.00 28.53
C ASN A 33 -5.07 -22.75 28.12
N LEU A 34 -3.77 -22.81 28.44
CA LEU A 34 -2.66 -22.36 27.62
C LEU A 34 -3.04 -21.34 26.54
N VAL A 35 -2.64 -20.12 26.86
CA VAL A 35 -2.21 -19.08 25.92
C VAL A 35 -1.37 -19.71 24.82
N HIS A 36 -2.01 -20.15 23.74
CA HIS A 36 -1.40 -20.00 22.42
C HIS A 36 -1.65 -18.55 22.01
N LYS A 37 -0.78 -17.66 22.54
CA LYS A 37 -0.30 -16.54 21.74
C LYS A 37 0.29 -17.17 20.49
N GLY A 38 -0.55 -17.39 19.48
CA GLY A 38 -0.07 -17.42 18.11
C GLY A 38 0.80 -16.17 17.93
N PRO A 39 1.88 -16.25 17.15
CA PRO A 39 2.64 -15.05 16.85
C PRO A 39 1.63 -14.03 16.32
N LYS A 40 1.51 -12.90 17.03
CA LYS A 40 0.90 -11.70 16.48
C LYS A 40 1.85 -11.27 15.36
N THR A 41 1.78 -11.94 14.22
CA THR A 41 2.25 -11.40 12.96
C THR A 41 1.40 -10.17 12.73
N GLY A 42 1.90 -9.02 13.19
CA GLY A 42 1.48 -7.75 12.60
C GLY A 42 1.59 -7.97 11.10
N ALA A 43 0.48 -7.76 10.39
CA ALA A 43 0.39 -7.95 8.95
C ALA A 43 1.39 -6.99 8.27
N GLY A 44 2.64 -7.40 8.23
CA GLY A 44 3.73 -6.67 7.64
C GLY A 44 3.75 -7.00 6.16
N LEU A 45 3.80 -5.97 5.33
CA LEU A 45 3.99 -6.10 3.89
C LEU A 45 5.14 -7.05 3.57
N THR A 46 4.84 -8.14 2.87
CA THR A 46 5.83 -9.15 2.44
C THR A 46 6.43 -8.75 1.09
N ILE A 47 7.76 -8.58 1.02
CA ILE A 47 8.45 -8.31 -0.25
C ILE A 47 8.93 -9.64 -0.83
N VAL A 48 8.45 -9.98 -2.02
CA VAL A 48 8.89 -11.17 -2.77
C VAL A 48 9.77 -10.71 -3.92
N ILE A 49 10.96 -11.30 -4.07
CA ILE A 49 11.79 -11.03 -5.24
C ILE A 49 11.23 -11.82 -6.42
N GLY A 50 10.96 -11.14 -7.53
CA GLY A 50 10.38 -11.76 -8.73
C GLY A 50 11.19 -11.47 -9.99
N PRO A 51 10.93 -12.21 -11.07
CA PRO A 51 11.57 -11.97 -12.36
C PRO A 51 11.27 -10.55 -12.85
N ASN A 52 12.19 -10.00 -13.65
CA ASN A 52 11.91 -8.78 -14.38
C ASN A 52 10.63 -9.00 -15.21
N THR A 53 9.76 -7.99 -15.31
CA THR A 53 8.63 -8.01 -16.26
C THR A 53 9.08 -8.02 -17.73
N SER A 54 10.39 -8.13 -17.98
CA SER A 54 10.99 -8.49 -19.26
C SER A 54 12.21 -9.41 -19.04
N SER A 55 12.07 -10.67 -19.46
CA SER A 55 13.11 -11.64 -19.86
C SER A 55 14.40 -11.77 -19.02
N GLY A 56 14.47 -12.88 -18.28
CA GLY A 56 15.56 -13.87 -18.35
C GLY A 56 16.97 -13.51 -17.87
N TYR A 57 17.28 -13.83 -16.61
CA TYR A 57 18.62 -14.20 -16.13
C TYR A 57 18.50 -15.08 -14.87
N SER A 58 19.23 -16.20 -14.81
CA SER A 58 19.45 -17.07 -13.63
C SER A 58 20.83 -16.76 -13.03
N GLU A 59 20.92 -16.54 -11.71
CA GLU A 59 21.36 -17.47 -10.65
C GLU A 59 22.85 -17.32 -10.29
N THR A 60 23.15 -16.93 -9.03
CA THR A 60 24.35 -17.33 -8.26
C THR A 60 24.12 -17.10 -6.76
N THR A 61 24.77 -17.89 -5.91
CA THR A 61 24.34 -18.29 -4.56
C THR A 61 24.86 -17.43 -3.39
N ASP A 62 25.35 -16.21 -3.62
CA ASP A 62 25.63 -15.22 -2.55
C ASP A 62 24.50 -14.16 -2.43
N VAL A 63 23.49 -14.29 -3.29
CA VAL A 63 22.34 -13.39 -3.44
C VAL A 63 21.48 -13.32 -2.18
N GLY A 64 21.53 -14.30 -1.28
CA GLY A 64 20.62 -14.40 -0.13
C GLY A 64 20.67 -13.19 0.82
N LEU A 65 21.86 -12.79 1.29
CA LEU A 65 22.03 -11.67 2.22
C LEU A 65 21.80 -10.32 1.54
N ASP A 66 22.32 -10.16 0.33
CA ASP A 66 22.15 -8.96 -0.49
C ASP A 66 20.67 -8.69 -0.83
N MET A 67 19.88 -9.75 -1.03
CA MET A 67 18.45 -9.61 -1.32
C MET A 67 17.63 -9.24 -0.08
N GLU A 68 18.01 -9.68 1.13
CA GLU A 68 17.33 -9.20 2.34
C GLU A 68 17.58 -7.71 2.57
N LEU A 69 18.81 -7.24 2.34
CA LEU A 69 19.12 -5.80 2.36
C LEU A 69 18.31 -5.04 1.30
N ALA A 70 18.17 -5.59 0.09
CA ALA A 70 17.35 -5.00 -0.96
C ALA A 70 15.87 -4.90 -0.55
N LYS A 71 15.31 -5.95 0.05
CA LYS A 71 13.93 -5.95 0.57
C LYS A 71 13.76 -4.92 1.67
N GLU A 72 14.70 -4.81 2.59
CA GLU A 72 14.65 -3.83 3.67
C GLU A 72 14.67 -2.39 3.12
N ARG A 73 15.60 -2.11 2.21
CA ARG A 73 15.68 -0.83 1.49
C ARG A 73 14.38 -0.54 0.76
N PHE A 74 13.84 -1.52 0.04
CA PHE A 74 12.57 -1.35 -0.64
C PHE A 74 11.39 -1.10 0.32
N LYS A 75 11.33 -1.76 1.48
CA LYS A 75 10.33 -1.45 2.53
C LYS A 75 10.44 0.00 3.00
N ARG A 76 11.66 0.53 3.17
CA ARG A 76 11.88 1.95 3.51
C ARG A 76 11.36 2.88 2.40
N ILE A 77 11.55 2.51 1.12
CA ILE A 77 10.98 3.25 -0.04
C ILE A 77 9.47 3.32 0.08
N LEU A 78 8.83 2.16 0.25
CA LEU A 78 7.39 2.08 0.30
C LEU A 78 6.82 2.84 1.50
N ARG A 79 7.42 2.67 2.68
CA ARG A 79 7.03 3.42 3.88
C ARG A 79 7.05 4.92 3.60
N ARG A 80 8.18 5.42 3.09
CA ARG A 80 8.36 6.83 2.75
C ARG A 80 7.35 7.32 1.72
N LEU A 81 7.12 6.55 0.67
CA LEU A 81 6.14 6.89 -0.35
C LEU A 81 4.72 7.01 0.25
N THR A 82 4.38 6.12 1.17
CA THR A 82 3.07 6.10 1.85
C THR A 82 2.93 7.09 3.02
N GLU A 83 4.03 7.67 3.48
CA GLU A 83 4.09 8.73 4.51
C GLU A 83 4.29 10.12 3.88
N PHE A 84 4.70 10.18 2.61
CA PHE A 84 4.84 11.42 1.87
C PHE A 84 3.47 12.07 1.73
N ASP A 85 3.33 13.24 2.35
CA ASP A 85 2.22 14.15 2.13
C ASP A 85 2.71 15.30 1.26
N SER A 86 2.08 15.51 0.12
CA SER A 86 2.46 16.59 -0.77
C SER A 86 1.52 17.77 -0.63
N GLU A 87 2.10 18.92 -0.33
CA GLU A 87 1.38 20.20 -0.35
C GLU A 87 0.96 20.61 -1.78
N HIS A 88 1.56 20.00 -2.82
CA HIS A 88 1.27 20.32 -4.21
C HIS A 88 -0.13 19.84 -4.59
N PHE A 89 -0.99 20.76 -5.03
CA PHE A 89 -2.40 20.46 -5.32
C PHE A 89 -2.60 19.34 -6.35
N LEU A 90 -1.73 19.27 -7.38
CA LEU A 90 -1.75 18.20 -8.39
C LEU A 90 -1.53 16.80 -7.80
N TYR A 91 -0.88 16.70 -6.64
CA TYR A 91 -0.51 15.42 -6.05
C TYR A 91 -1.52 14.91 -5.02
N LYS A 92 -2.43 15.77 -4.55
CA LYS A 92 -3.48 15.41 -3.58
C LYS A 92 -4.34 14.21 -4.00
N PRO A 93 -4.77 14.07 -5.27
CA PRO A 93 -5.56 12.90 -5.68
C PRO A 93 -4.83 11.58 -5.48
N TYR A 94 -3.49 11.57 -5.62
CA TYR A 94 -2.68 10.37 -5.55
C TYR A 94 -2.31 9.95 -4.12
N VAL A 95 -2.48 10.82 -3.12
CA VAL A 95 -2.13 10.51 -1.72
C VAL A 95 -2.89 9.27 -1.23
N LYS A 96 -4.20 9.21 -1.46
CA LYS A 96 -5.02 8.05 -1.06
C LYS A 96 -4.57 6.78 -1.76
N MET A 97 -4.46 6.84 -3.08
CA MET A 97 -3.98 5.77 -3.96
C MET A 97 -2.65 5.18 -3.49
N VAL A 98 -1.72 6.05 -3.10
CA VAL A 98 -0.42 5.65 -2.58
C VAL A 98 -0.52 5.05 -1.18
N GLN A 99 -1.34 5.63 -0.30
CA GLN A 99 -1.58 5.08 1.04
C GLN A 99 -2.23 3.70 1.00
N GLY A 100 -3.01 3.38 -0.04
CA GLY A 100 -3.58 2.05 -0.29
C GLY A 100 -2.53 0.92 -0.27
N MET A 101 -1.28 1.21 -0.65
CA MET A 101 -0.19 0.23 -0.60
C MET A 101 0.12 -0.28 0.81
N LYS A 102 -0.19 0.47 1.88
CA LYS A 102 0.00 0.02 3.27
C LYS A 102 -0.82 -1.23 3.59
N ASN A 103 -1.95 -1.40 2.92
CA ASN A 103 -2.89 -2.49 3.17
C ASN A 103 -2.55 -3.76 2.36
N ARG A 104 -1.49 -3.71 1.55
CA ARG A 104 -1.13 -4.81 0.67
C ARG A 104 -0.45 -5.95 1.45
N PRO A 105 -0.83 -7.22 1.25
CA PRO A 105 -0.19 -8.34 1.94
C PRO A 105 1.22 -8.62 1.39
N SER A 106 1.43 -8.45 0.08
CA SER A 106 2.72 -8.69 -0.55
C SER A 106 2.92 -7.86 -1.82
N ILE A 107 4.16 -7.47 -2.11
CA ILE A 107 4.55 -6.78 -3.35
C ILE A 107 5.77 -7.48 -3.96
N VAL A 108 5.77 -7.60 -5.29
CA VAL A 108 6.85 -8.26 -6.03
C VAL A 108 7.91 -7.25 -6.42
N LEU A 109 9.07 -7.26 -5.76
CA LEU A 109 10.23 -6.45 -6.14
C LEU A 109 10.96 -7.09 -7.33
N PRO A 110 11.05 -6.41 -8.50
CA PRO A 110 11.79 -6.93 -9.64
C PRO A 110 13.27 -7.15 -9.31
N ILE A 111 13.84 -8.28 -9.75
CA ILE A 111 15.22 -8.67 -9.44
C ILE A 111 16.26 -7.63 -9.86
N ASN A 112 16.08 -6.95 -11.00
CA ASN A 112 17.00 -5.88 -11.44
C ASN A 112 17.03 -4.70 -10.46
N ILE A 113 15.86 -4.30 -9.95
CA ILE A 113 15.75 -3.24 -8.93
C ILE A 113 16.31 -3.74 -7.61
N ALA A 114 16.04 -5.00 -7.24
CA ALA A 114 16.58 -5.61 -6.03
C ALA A 114 18.11 -5.60 -6.01
N VAL A 115 18.75 -6.03 -7.10
CA VAL A 115 20.22 -6.04 -7.23
C VAL A 115 20.79 -4.62 -7.12
N LYS A 116 20.18 -3.64 -7.79
CA LYS A 116 20.61 -2.23 -7.68
C LYS A 116 20.43 -1.69 -6.26
N LEU A 117 19.34 -2.05 -5.60
CA LEU A 117 19.07 -1.67 -4.21
C LEU A 117 20.04 -2.34 -3.25
N ALA A 118 20.45 -3.59 -3.45
CA ALA A 118 21.44 -4.28 -2.62
C ALA A 118 22.81 -3.57 -2.68
N ASN A 119 23.23 -3.20 -3.89
CA ASN A 119 24.55 -2.61 -4.17
C ASN A 119 24.59 -1.08 -3.96
N LEU A 120 23.49 -0.49 -3.51
CA LEU A 120 23.39 0.95 -3.32
C LEU A 120 24.32 1.42 -2.18
N LYS A 121 25.13 2.44 -2.47
CA LYS A 121 25.94 3.12 -1.46
C LYS A 121 25.10 4.13 -0.67
N PRO A 122 25.41 4.41 0.60
CA PRO A 122 24.83 5.53 1.34
C PRO A 122 24.93 6.85 0.56
N GLY A 123 23.88 7.67 0.63
CA GLY A 123 23.81 8.96 -0.04
C GLY A 123 22.55 9.10 -0.89
N GLN A 124 22.67 9.83 -2.00
CA GLN A 124 21.58 10.05 -2.95
C GLN A 124 21.29 8.80 -3.76
N LEU A 125 20.01 8.59 -4.07
CA LEU A 125 19.55 7.53 -4.96
C LEU A 125 20.06 7.84 -6.39
N PRO A 126 20.83 6.93 -7.03
CA PRO A 126 21.27 7.13 -8.41
C PRO A 126 20.07 7.34 -9.32
N GLU A 127 20.20 8.30 -10.24
CA GLU A 127 19.12 8.70 -11.15
C GLU A 127 18.52 7.50 -11.90
N SER A 128 19.35 6.59 -12.40
CA SER A 128 18.89 5.39 -13.10
C SER A 128 18.04 4.47 -12.22
N LEU A 129 18.36 4.34 -10.94
CA LEU A 129 17.58 3.56 -9.98
C LEU A 129 16.30 4.29 -9.59
N ALA A 130 16.36 5.61 -9.43
CA ALA A 130 15.17 6.44 -9.20
C ALA A 130 14.17 6.29 -10.35
N TRP A 131 14.63 6.31 -11.59
CA TRP A 131 13.77 6.13 -12.78
C TRP A 131 13.13 4.74 -12.82
N ASP A 132 13.90 3.69 -12.56
CA ASP A 132 13.37 2.31 -12.49
C ASP A 132 12.29 2.20 -11.41
N LEU A 133 12.54 2.75 -10.22
CA LEU A 133 11.58 2.76 -9.12
C LEU A 133 10.32 3.54 -9.46
N CYS A 134 10.45 4.74 -10.04
CA CYS A 134 9.31 5.56 -10.43
C CYS A 134 8.47 4.86 -11.50
N GLY A 135 9.11 4.28 -12.51
CA GLY A 135 8.42 3.53 -13.57
C GLY A 135 7.71 2.28 -13.06
N TYR A 136 8.36 1.53 -12.17
CA TYR A 136 7.77 0.34 -11.57
C TYR A 136 6.62 0.68 -10.61
N LEU A 137 6.83 1.59 -9.66
CA LEU A 137 5.84 1.92 -8.63
C LEU A 137 4.62 2.63 -9.21
N SER A 138 4.80 3.54 -10.17
CA SER A 138 3.66 4.19 -10.85
C SER A 138 2.79 3.16 -11.58
N ARG A 139 3.41 2.14 -12.20
CA ARG A 139 2.67 1.06 -12.87
C ARG A 139 1.90 0.18 -11.87
N VAL A 140 2.54 -0.20 -10.75
CA VAL A 140 1.89 -1.00 -9.70
C VAL A 140 0.70 -0.25 -9.12
N LEU A 141 0.91 1.01 -8.74
CA LEU A 141 -0.14 1.87 -8.21
C LEU A 141 -1.31 1.98 -9.18
N LEU A 142 -1.03 2.26 -10.46
CA LEU A 142 -2.06 2.42 -11.47
C LEU A 142 -2.84 1.12 -11.73
N THR A 143 -2.17 -0.02 -11.71
CA THR A 143 -2.82 -1.31 -11.96
C THR A 143 -3.72 -1.72 -10.79
N GLU A 144 -3.28 -1.46 -9.56
CA GLU A 144 -3.90 -2.04 -8.36
C GLU A 144 -4.81 -1.06 -7.61
N HIS A 145 -4.56 0.26 -7.73
CA HIS A 145 -5.19 1.28 -6.88
C HIS A 145 -5.87 2.40 -7.67
N ILE A 146 -6.08 2.25 -8.98
CA ILE A 146 -6.80 3.26 -9.80
C ILE A 146 -8.21 3.56 -9.26
N GLU A 147 -8.82 2.57 -8.62
CA GLU A 147 -10.14 2.68 -7.98
C GLU A 147 -10.15 3.61 -6.76
N GLU A 148 -8.98 3.95 -6.20
CA GLU A 148 -8.86 4.88 -5.08
C GLU A 148 -8.83 6.35 -5.55
N LEU A 149 -8.68 6.59 -6.86
CA LEU A 149 -8.79 7.93 -7.43
C LEU A 149 -10.25 8.40 -7.48
N PRO A 150 -10.49 9.71 -7.25
CA PRO A 150 -11.77 10.34 -7.56
C PRO A 150 -12.16 10.08 -9.01
N GLU A 151 -13.47 9.93 -9.26
CA GLU A 151 -14.00 9.60 -10.59
C GLU A 151 -13.57 10.62 -11.67
N SER A 152 -13.53 11.91 -11.30
CA SER A 152 -13.02 12.99 -12.16
C SER A 152 -11.57 12.74 -12.61
N ASP A 153 -10.72 12.26 -11.72
CA ASP A 153 -9.30 12.00 -12.01
C ASP A 153 -9.11 10.68 -12.75
N ARG A 154 -9.94 9.68 -12.45
CA ARG A 154 -9.91 8.36 -13.12
C ARG A 154 -10.29 8.42 -14.60
N SER A 155 -11.17 9.35 -14.96
CA SER A 155 -11.58 9.56 -16.35
C SER A 155 -10.49 10.17 -17.24
N ARG A 156 -9.38 10.64 -16.65
CA ARG A 156 -8.25 11.21 -17.39
C ARG A 156 -7.52 10.12 -18.19
N ASN A 157 -6.78 10.55 -19.21
CA ASN A 157 -5.94 9.65 -19.99
C ASN A 157 -4.93 8.94 -19.07
N GLU A 158 -4.85 7.61 -19.15
CA GLU A 158 -3.97 6.76 -18.34
C GLU A 158 -2.50 7.22 -18.41
N TYR A 159 -2.03 7.66 -19.59
CA TYR A 159 -0.68 8.20 -19.75
C TYR A 159 -0.41 9.39 -18.83
N VAL A 160 -1.40 10.27 -18.69
CA VAL A 160 -1.31 11.47 -17.86
C VAL A 160 -1.31 11.08 -16.38
N ILE A 161 -2.20 10.17 -15.96
CA ILE A 161 -2.24 9.65 -14.59
C ILE A 161 -0.90 9.00 -14.23
N ARG A 162 -0.35 8.18 -15.13
CA ARG A 162 0.96 7.53 -14.94
C ARG A 162 2.10 8.54 -14.84
N SER A 163 2.09 9.58 -15.67
CA SER A 163 3.10 10.65 -15.63
C SER A 163 3.03 11.43 -14.31
N ASP A 164 1.83 11.76 -13.84
CA ASP A 164 1.64 12.46 -12.58
C ASP A 164 2.07 11.59 -11.38
N LEU A 165 1.73 10.29 -11.40
CA LEU A 165 2.20 9.32 -10.40
C LEU A 165 3.72 9.16 -10.42
N TRP A 166 4.34 9.14 -11.60
CA TRP A 166 5.79 9.08 -11.72
C TRP A 166 6.44 10.28 -11.02
N ASN A 167 5.93 11.49 -11.27
CA ASN A 167 6.41 12.71 -10.62
C ASN A 167 6.17 12.70 -9.11
N TYR A 168 5.01 12.20 -8.66
CA TYR A 168 4.72 12.02 -7.24
C TYR A 168 5.76 11.13 -6.57
N VAL A 169 6.03 9.95 -7.16
CA VAL A 169 7.00 8.99 -6.64
C VAL A 169 8.41 9.60 -6.61
N LEU A 170 8.82 10.28 -7.68
CA LEU A 170 10.11 10.94 -7.73
C LEU A 170 10.27 11.96 -6.59
N LYS A 171 9.26 12.82 -6.40
CA LYS A 171 9.26 13.83 -5.33
C LYS A 171 9.34 13.19 -3.94
N ALA A 172 8.61 12.10 -3.72
CA ALA A 172 8.69 11.35 -2.48
C ALA A 172 10.09 10.78 -2.25
N LEU A 173 10.78 10.32 -3.30
CA LEU A 173 12.15 9.78 -3.23
C LEU A 173 13.25 10.84 -3.04
N GLU A 174 12.98 12.11 -3.37
CA GLU A 174 13.94 13.22 -3.24
C GLU A 174 14.09 13.75 -1.80
N THR A 175 13.02 13.78 -1.00
CA THR A 175 13.01 14.47 0.32
C THR A 175 12.68 13.57 1.54
N PRO A 176 13.50 13.52 2.63
CA PRO A 176 14.92 13.91 2.75
C PRO A 176 15.87 12.88 2.10
N TYR A 177 17.19 13.03 2.14
CA TYR A 177 18.09 12.08 1.46
C TYR A 177 17.89 10.60 1.87
N TRP A 178 18.11 9.70 0.90
CA TRP A 178 17.77 8.26 0.98
C TRP A 178 18.51 7.49 2.09
N VAL A 179 19.70 7.95 2.48
CA VAL A 179 20.46 7.44 3.62
C VAL A 179 21.06 8.63 4.34
N GLU A 180 20.65 8.87 5.59
CA GLU A 180 21.46 9.67 6.50
C GLU A 180 22.80 8.93 6.67
N LEU A 181 23.91 9.62 6.43
CA LEU A 181 25.22 9.13 6.84
C LEU A 181 25.17 9.07 8.37
N GLU A 182 25.00 7.88 8.95
CA GLU A 182 25.33 7.65 10.37
C GLU A 182 26.84 7.85 10.58
#